data_AF-A0A960EWG1-F1
#
_entry.id   AF-A0A960EWG1-F1
#
_cell.length_a   1.000
_cell.length_b   1.000
_cell.length_c   1.000
_cell.angle_alpha   90.00
_cell.angle_beta   90.00
_cell.angle_gamma   90.00
#
_symmetry.space_group_name_H-M   'P 1'
#
loop_
_entity.id
_entity.type
_entity.pdbx_description
1 polymer ?
#
loop_
_entity_poly.entity_id
_entity_poly.type
_entity_poly.pdbx_seq_one_letter_code
_entity_poly.pdbx_strand_id
1 'polypeptide(L)'
;RHRFEWSFAGAGAYYLRTVWWEKMWRFNAPGKRRAAIIRDKVTLGAAVALLFATTGVVAGLADGWVTAVWVPIKLWVVPFLIFVHVIGWTVYVHHVSPEIRWWARKEWSQFKGQMDSTTIMRIPRLVNRLWLHNIMVHVPHHVDARIPFHQLPKAAKAIAAAYPETVRTIRLSVREYLRATRSCKLYDFEAGRWLPYSAARA
;
A
#
# COMPACT_ATOMS: atom_id res chain seq x y z
N ARG A 1 14.25 -11.64 -7.80
CA ARG A 1 13.51 -10.91 -6.74
C ARG A 1 12.91 -9.59 -7.23
N HIS A 2 13.69 -8.53 -7.46
CA HIS A 2 13.17 -7.21 -7.84
C HIS A 2 12.21 -7.25 -9.05
N ARG A 3 12.57 -7.99 -10.11
CA ARG A 3 11.73 -8.19 -11.30
C ARG A 3 10.33 -8.76 -11.00
N PHE A 4 10.23 -9.68 -10.04
CA PHE A 4 8.96 -10.28 -9.64
C PHE A 4 8.13 -9.30 -8.82
N GLU A 5 8.72 -8.70 -7.79
CA GLU A 5 8.07 -7.74 -6.88
C GLU A 5 7.57 -6.48 -7.61
N TRP A 6 8.25 -6.06 -8.66
CA TRP A 6 7.86 -4.91 -9.48
C TRP A 6 7.02 -5.29 -10.70
N SER A 7 6.63 -6.56 -10.85
CA SER A 7 5.68 -6.99 -11.88
C SER A 7 4.24 -6.58 -11.54
N PHE A 8 3.32 -6.76 -12.47
CA PHE A 8 1.90 -6.48 -12.27
C PHE A 8 1.22 -7.32 -11.17
N ALA A 9 1.83 -8.43 -10.75
CA ALA A 9 1.34 -9.26 -9.66
C ALA A 9 2.19 -9.13 -8.38
N GLY A 10 3.31 -8.41 -8.46
CA GLY A 10 4.34 -8.39 -7.44
C GLY A 10 4.10 -7.45 -6.26
N ALA A 11 3.13 -6.53 -6.38
CA ALA A 11 2.92 -5.48 -5.40
C ALA A 11 2.63 -6.04 -3.99
N GLY A 12 1.84 -7.11 -3.90
CA GLY A 12 1.58 -7.82 -2.63
C GLY A 12 2.84 -8.47 -2.06
N ALA A 13 3.66 -9.12 -2.89
CA ALA A 13 4.92 -9.73 -2.44
C ALA A 13 5.91 -8.67 -1.94
N TYR A 14 6.02 -7.54 -2.64
CA TYR A 14 6.82 -6.39 -2.19
C TYR A 14 6.31 -5.86 -0.85
N TYR A 15 5.00 -5.66 -0.70
CA TYR A 15 4.40 -5.13 0.52
C TYR A 15 4.60 -6.09 1.68
N LEU A 16 4.31 -7.38 1.50
CA LEU A 16 4.45 -8.42 2.53
C LEU A 16 5.87 -8.43 3.10
N ARG A 17 6.87 -8.47 2.21
CA ARG A 17 8.27 -8.61 2.61
C ARG A 17 8.87 -7.28 3.08
N THR A 18 8.75 -6.22 2.30
CA THR A 18 9.43 -4.95 2.59
C THR A 18 8.70 -4.13 3.64
N VAL A 19 7.38 -4.02 3.52
CA VAL A 19 6.61 -3.11 4.38
C VAL A 19 6.20 -3.86 5.65
N TRP A 20 5.43 -4.93 5.51
CA TRP A 20 4.89 -5.65 6.66
C TRP A 20 5.98 -6.38 7.46
N TRP A 21 6.83 -7.18 6.81
CA TRP A 21 7.83 -7.96 7.53
C TRP A 21 9.03 -7.12 7.97
N GLU A 22 9.76 -6.51 7.03
CA GLU A 22 11.00 -5.77 7.35
C GLU A 22 10.74 -4.48 8.13
N LYS A 23 9.78 -3.66 7.71
CA LYS A 23 9.55 -2.31 8.27
C LYS A 23 8.52 -2.22 9.38
N MET A 24 7.69 -3.24 9.60
CA MET A 24 6.73 -3.25 10.73
C MET A 24 7.09 -4.34 11.75
N TRP A 25 7.08 -5.61 11.34
CA TRP A 25 7.22 -6.71 12.30
C TRP A 25 8.65 -6.89 12.83
N ARG A 26 9.66 -6.90 11.95
CA ARG A 26 11.08 -6.99 12.33
C ARG A 26 11.68 -5.66 12.77
N PHE A 27 11.00 -4.55 12.52
CA PHE A 27 11.50 -3.22 12.84
C PHE A 27 11.75 -3.08 14.35
N ASN A 28 13.01 -2.82 14.73
CA ASN A 28 13.38 -2.58 16.12
C ASN A 28 13.51 -1.07 16.34
N ALA A 29 12.53 -0.48 17.01
CA ALA A 29 12.46 0.97 17.14
C ALA A 29 13.48 1.50 18.15
N PRO A 30 14.35 2.45 17.76
CA PRO A 30 15.19 3.16 18.70
C PRO A 30 14.38 4.20 19.49
N GLY A 31 14.82 4.50 20.72
CA GLY A 31 14.33 5.64 21.50
C GLY A 31 12.96 5.45 22.18
N LYS A 32 12.30 6.59 22.45
CA LYS A 32 11.17 6.70 23.39
C LYS A 32 9.92 5.87 23.03
N ARG A 33 9.75 5.49 21.76
CA ARG A 33 8.58 4.72 21.28
C ARG A 33 8.80 3.20 21.31
N ARG A 34 9.98 2.72 21.72
CA ARG A 34 10.32 1.29 21.70
C ARG A 34 9.33 0.43 22.50
N ALA A 35 9.03 0.81 23.73
CA ALA A 35 8.13 0.05 24.60
C ALA A 35 6.71 -0.04 24.02
N ALA A 36 6.19 1.08 23.49
CA ALA A 36 4.88 1.11 22.83
C ALA A 36 4.83 0.16 21.62
N ILE A 37 5.86 0.20 20.76
CA ILE A 37 5.93 -0.68 19.58
C ILE A 37 6.04 -2.16 19.98
N ILE A 38 6.80 -2.48 21.03
CA ILE A 38 6.86 -3.86 21.55
C ILE A 38 5.50 -4.29 22.09
N ARG A 39 4.82 -3.45 22.87
CA ARG A 39 3.48 -3.74 23.39
C ARG A 39 2.50 -3.99 22.25
N ASP A 40 2.52 -3.18 21.21
CA ASP A 40 1.62 -3.33 20.05
C ASP A 40 1.88 -4.67 19.33
N LYS A 41 3.15 -5.06 19.16
CA LYS A 41 3.52 -6.36 18.57
C LYS A 41 3.10 -7.54 19.43
N VAL A 42 3.32 -7.46 20.75
CA VAL A 42 2.91 -8.51 21.70
C VAL A 42 1.39 -8.63 21.70
N THR A 43 0.67 -7.51 21.76
CA THR A 43 -0.79 -7.48 21.77
C THR A 43 -1.36 -8.07 20.46
N LEU A 44 -0.86 -7.62 19.31
CA LEU A 44 -1.28 -8.14 18.01
C LEU A 44 -0.91 -9.63 17.86
N GLY A 45 0.31 -10.01 18.25
CA GLY A 45 0.78 -11.39 18.18
C GLY A 45 -0.04 -12.34 19.06
N ALA A 46 -0.36 -11.92 20.29
CA ALA A 46 -1.21 -12.67 21.20
C ALA A 46 -2.64 -12.81 20.66
N ALA A 47 -3.22 -11.73 20.12
CA ALA A 47 -4.55 -11.78 19.50
C ALA A 47 -4.59 -12.72 18.29
N VAL A 48 -3.60 -12.65 17.41
CA VAL A 48 -3.48 -13.56 16.26
C VAL A 48 -3.31 -15.00 16.72
N ALA A 49 -2.41 -15.26 17.69
CA ALA A 49 -2.20 -16.61 18.22
C ALA A 49 -3.48 -17.18 18.84
N LEU A 50 -4.23 -16.37 19.61
CA LEU A 50 -5.50 -16.77 20.21
C LEU A 50 -6.55 -17.07 19.14
N LEU A 51 -6.67 -16.24 18.10
CA LEU A 51 -7.62 -16.47 17.00
C LEU A 51 -7.29 -17.76 16.23
N PHE A 52 -6.01 -17.99 15.91
CA PHE A 52 -5.56 -19.21 15.24
C PHE A 52 -5.80 -20.44 16.11
N ALA A 53 -5.42 -20.39 17.40
CA ALA A 53 -5.62 -21.51 18.32
C ALA A 53 -7.11 -21.83 18.52
N THR A 54 -7.95 -20.81 18.74
CA THR A 54 -9.38 -20.99 18.96
C THR A 54 -10.05 -21.57 17.73
N THR A 55 -9.81 -21.00 16.54
CA THR A 55 -10.39 -21.54 15.30
C THR A 55 -9.88 -22.94 14.97
N GLY A 56 -8.62 -23.24 15.28
CA GLY A 56 -8.02 -24.55 15.06
C GLY A 56 -8.59 -25.61 16.01
N VAL A 57 -8.71 -25.29 17.30
CA VAL A 57 -9.32 -26.20 18.29
C VAL A 57 -10.79 -26.45 17.96
N VAL A 58 -11.58 -25.42 17.68
CA VAL A 58 -13.00 -25.58 17.34
C VAL A 58 -13.18 -26.44 16.09
N ALA A 59 -12.43 -26.16 15.02
CA ALA A 59 -12.50 -26.96 13.80
C ALA A 59 -12.01 -28.40 14.04
N GLY A 60 -10.94 -28.59 14.81
CA GLY A 60 -10.39 -29.89 15.15
C GLY A 60 -11.33 -30.77 15.96
N LEU A 61 -12.04 -30.18 16.92
CA LEU A 61 -13.07 -30.87 17.69
C LEU A 61 -14.29 -31.23 16.85
N ALA A 62 -14.58 -30.46 15.79
CA ALA A 62 -15.73 -30.69 14.93
C ALA A 62 -15.47 -31.79 13.87
N ASP A 63 -14.29 -31.79 13.22
CA ASP A 63 -14.04 -32.61 12.01
C ASP A 63 -12.58 -33.11 11.90
N GLY A 64 -11.84 -33.14 13.01
CA GLY A 64 -10.50 -33.73 13.10
C GLY A 64 -9.33 -32.83 12.68
N TRP A 65 -8.13 -33.39 12.65
CA TRP A 65 -6.89 -32.61 12.58
C TRP A 65 -6.70 -31.84 11.25
N VAL A 66 -7.27 -32.31 10.14
CA VAL A 66 -7.17 -31.63 8.84
C VAL A 66 -7.86 -30.28 8.90
N THR A 67 -9.08 -30.23 9.44
CA THR A 67 -9.84 -28.98 9.60
C THR A 67 -9.24 -28.09 10.69
N ALA A 68 -8.64 -28.68 11.73
CA ALA A 68 -7.88 -27.94 12.74
C ALA A 68 -6.77 -27.06 12.16
N VAL A 69 -6.15 -27.49 11.06
CA VAL A 69 -5.12 -26.72 10.34
C VAL A 69 -5.72 -25.86 9.24
N TRP A 70 -6.65 -26.42 8.44
CA TRP A 70 -7.16 -25.77 7.24
C TRP A 70 -8.05 -24.56 7.54
N VAL A 71 -8.92 -24.66 8.55
CA VAL A 71 -9.88 -23.58 8.87
C VAL A 71 -9.17 -22.29 9.30
N PRO A 72 -8.19 -22.29 10.21
CA PRO A 72 -7.42 -21.07 10.55
C PRO A 72 -6.71 -20.45 9.34
N ILE A 73 -6.11 -21.28 8.47
CA ILE A 73 -5.44 -20.79 7.25
C ILE A 73 -6.44 -20.09 6.34
N LYS A 74 -7.58 -20.72 6.09
CA LYS A 74 -8.63 -20.19 5.23
C LYS A 74 -9.25 -18.90 5.78
N LEU A 75 -9.44 -18.81 7.09
CA LEU A 75 -10.09 -17.65 7.73
C LEU A 75 -9.14 -16.48 7.96
N TRP A 76 -7.85 -16.73 8.22
CA TRP A 76 -6.92 -15.68 8.65
C TRP A 76 -5.80 -15.44 7.66
N VAL A 77 -5.13 -16.50 7.17
CA VAL A 77 -3.98 -16.34 6.26
C VAL A 77 -4.44 -15.87 4.88
N VAL A 78 -5.46 -16.52 4.30
CA VAL A 78 -5.92 -16.17 2.95
C VAL A 78 -6.44 -14.73 2.87
N PRO A 79 -7.34 -14.25 3.76
CA PRO A 79 -7.78 -12.86 3.73
C PRO A 79 -6.65 -11.87 4.01
N PHE A 80 -5.69 -12.22 4.89
CA PHE A 80 -4.51 -11.39 5.13
C PHE A 80 -3.66 -11.23 3.86
N LEU A 81 -3.41 -12.30 3.11
CA LEU A 81 -2.65 -12.23 1.86
C LEU A 81 -3.39 -11.42 0.78
N ILE A 82 -4.71 -11.55 0.71
CA ILE A 82 -5.55 -10.71 -0.18
C ILE A 82 -5.43 -9.24 0.23
N PHE A 83 -5.57 -8.93 1.52
CA PHE A 83 -5.43 -7.57 2.04
C PHE A 83 -4.05 -6.98 1.71
N VAL A 84 -2.98 -7.75 1.95
CA VAL A 84 -1.60 -7.35 1.64
C VAL A 84 -1.43 -7.06 0.14
N HIS A 85 -2.02 -7.86 -0.73
CA HIS A 85 -2.00 -7.60 -2.17
C HIS A 85 -2.77 -6.33 -2.53
N VAL A 86 -3.98 -6.15 -2.00
CA VAL A 86 -4.83 -4.97 -2.26
C VAL A 86 -4.15 -3.69 -1.80
N ILE A 87 -3.58 -3.65 -0.60
CA ILE A 87 -2.88 -2.46 -0.09
C ILE A 87 -1.60 -2.20 -0.88
N GLY A 88 -0.80 -3.25 -1.15
CA GLY A 88 0.40 -3.12 -1.98
C GLY A 88 0.08 -2.54 -3.37
N TRP A 89 -0.98 -3.05 -4.00
CA TRP A 89 -1.47 -2.53 -5.28
C TRP A 89 -1.99 -1.09 -5.17
N THR A 90 -2.75 -0.76 -4.13
CA THR A 90 -3.30 0.59 -3.90
C THR A 90 -2.17 1.62 -3.79
N VAL A 91 -1.14 1.32 -2.98
CA VAL A 91 0.05 2.18 -2.88
C VAL A 91 0.75 2.31 -4.23
N TYR A 92 0.90 1.20 -4.97
CA TYR A 92 1.56 1.22 -6.28
C TYR A 92 0.84 2.17 -7.25
N VAL A 93 -0.48 2.02 -7.42
CA VAL A 93 -1.21 2.86 -8.39
C VAL A 93 -1.14 4.33 -8.01
N HIS A 94 -1.19 4.67 -6.72
CA HIS A 94 -1.11 6.06 -6.26
C HIS A 94 0.26 6.71 -6.51
N HIS A 95 1.35 5.96 -6.46
CA HIS A 95 2.70 6.54 -6.35
C HIS A 95 3.66 6.15 -7.48
N VAL A 96 3.21 5.31 -8.41
CA VAL A 96 4.04 4.84 -9.53
C VAL A 96 3.33 5.07 -10.86
N SER A 97 3.94 5.94 -11.68
CA SER A 97 3.48 6.28 -13.02
C SER A 97 4.66 6.90 -13.78
N PRO A 98 4.75 6.77 -15.11
CA PRO A 98 5.79 7.44 -15.90
C PRO A 98 5.85 8.96 -15.68
N GLU A 99 4.70 9.56 -15.37
CA GLU A 99 4.51 11.00 -15.14
C GLU A 99 4.78 11.43 -13.69
N ILE A 100 4.97 10.47 -12.76
CA ILE A 100 5.30 10.80 -11.37
C ILE A 100 6.82 10.93 -11.24
N ARG A 101 7.26 12.11 -10.80
CA ARG A 101 8.66 12.35 -10.43
C ARG A 101 8.95 11.81 -9.03
N TRP A 102 10.02 11.06 -8.87
CA TRP A 102 10.62 10.74 -7.58
C TRP A 102 11.77 11.69 -7.30
N TRP A 103 11.90 12.07 -6.04
CA TRP A 103 12.84 13.10 -5.60
C TRP A 103 14.01 12.45 -4.88
N ALA A 104 15.23 12.91 -5.18
CA ALA A 104 16.40 12.52 -4.43
C ALA A 104 16.25 13.00 -2.98
N ARG A 105 16.86 12.27 -2.02
CA ARG A 105 16.71 12.55 -0.58
C ARG A 105 17.04 13.99 -0.20
N LYS A 106 18.02 14.62 -0.88
CA LYS A 106 18.41 16.02 -0.64
C LYS A 106 17.39 17.04 -1.13
N GLU A 107 16.60 16.68 -2.14
CA GLU A 107 15.60 17.57 -2.77
C GLU A 107 14.18 17.31 -2.27
N TRP A 108 14.00 16.20 -1.56
CA TRP A 108 12.72 15.74 -1.06
C TRP A 108 12.19 16.69 0.03
N SER A 109 10.92 17.06 -0.11
CA SER A 109 10.15 17.74 0.93
C SER A 109 8.84 17.01 1.14
N GLN A 110 8.18 17.25 2.28
CA GLN A 110 6.85 16.69 2.54
C GLN A 110 5.89 17.02 1.39
N PHE A 111 5.85 18.28 0.95
CA PHE A 111 5.03 18.70 -0.17
C PHE A 111 5.31 17.89 -1.45
N LYS A 112 6.57 17.82 -1.88
CA LYS A 112 6.96 17.07 -3.09
C LYS A 112 6.63 15.59 -3.01
N GLY A 113 6.83 14.97 -1.84
CA GLY A 113 6.55 13.54 -1.64
C GLY A 113 5.07 13.23 -1.54
N GLN A 114 4.29 14.09 -0.88
CA GLN A 114 2.89 13.84 -0.53
C GLN A 114 1.91 14.37 -1.58
N MET A 115 2.23 15.52 -2.19
CA MET A 115 1.39 16.18 -3.18
C MET A 115 1.84 15.81 -4.60
N ASP A 116 3.05 16.19 -5.01
CA ASP A 116 3.51 16.00 -6.40
C ASP A 116 3.68 14.51 -6.77
N SER A 117 4.06 13.68 -5.79
CA SER A 117 4.34 12.25 -6.00
C SER A 117 3.14 11.33 -5.71
N THR A 118 1.92 11.88 -5.66
CA THR A 118 0.69 11.14 -5.39
C THR A 118 -0.36 11.43 -6.44
N THR A 119 -1.03 10.39 -6.94
CA THR A 119 -2.10 10.52 -7.92
C THR A 119 -3.44 10.10 -7.34
N ILE A 120 -4.47 10.91 -7.54
CA ILE A 120 -5.86 10.56 -7.26
C ILE A 120 -6.38 9.62 -8.35
N MET A 121 -6.92 8.48 -7.95
CA MET A 121 -7.51 7.49 -8.85
C MET A 121 -9.02 7.70 -8.94
N ARG A 122 -9.53 8.06 -10.12
CA ARG A 122 -10.98 8.11 -10.37
C ARG A 122 -11.50 6.71 -10.65
N ILE A 123 -12.41 6.27 -9.78
CA ILE A 123 -13.22 5.06 -9.90
C ILE A 123 -14.69 5.42 -9.64
N PRO A 124 -15.66 4.51 -9.89
CA PRO A 124 -17.06 4.75 -9.56
C PRO A 124 -17.23 5.18 -8.09
N ARG A 125 -17.93 6.28 -7.85
CA ARG A 125 -18.04 6.93 -6.52
C ARG A 125 -18.56 5.98 -5.44
N LEU A 126 -19.56 5.16 -5.78
CA LEU A 126 -20.16 4.21 -4.84
C LEU A 126 -19.18 3.11 -4.45
N VAL A 127 -18.43 2.58 -5.42
CA VAL A 127 -17.38 1.59 -5.17
C VAL A 127 -16.32 2.16 -4.24
N ASN A 128 -15.83 3.38 -4.54
CA ASN A 128 -14.84 4.02 -3.69
C ASN A 128 -15.34 4.24 -2.27
N ARG A 129 -16.57 4.75 -2.11
CA ARG A 129 -17.11 5.14 -0.81
C ARG A 129 -17.42 3.94 0.08
N LEU A 130 -18.06 2.90 -0.46
CA LEU A 130 -18.53 1.75 0.33
C LEU A 130 -17.44 0.71 0.58
N TRP A 131 -16.60 0.42 -0.42
CA TRP A 131 -15.65 -0.68 -0.34
C TRP A 131 -14.23 -0.21 -0.01
N LEU A 132 -13.82 0.91 -0.60
CA LEU A 132 -12.45 1.41 -0.47
C LEU A 132 -12.34 2.62 0.46
N HIS A 133 -13.41 2.98 1.16
CA HIS A 133 -13.45 4.11 2.09
C HIS A 133 -12.80 5.36 1.50
N ASN A 134 -13.18 5.73 0.28
CA ASN A 134 -12.65 6.86 -0.47
C ASN A 134 -11.11 6.94 -0.62
N ILE A 135 -10.35 5.89 -0.30
CA ILE A 135 -8.88 5.94 -0.27
C ILE A 135 -8.28 6.30 -1.63
N MET A 136 -8.99 6.02 -2.72
CA MET A 136 -8.57 6.39 -4.06
C MET A 136 -8.44 7.91 -4.27
N VAL A 137 -9.05 8.71 -3.38
CA VAL A 137 -8.82 10.15 -3.22
C VAL A 137 -7.73 10.36 -2.17
N HIS A 138 -6.49 10.00 -2.53
CA HIS A 138 -5.44 9.74 -1.54
C HIS A 138 -4.69 10.99 -1.07
N VAL A 139 -4.53 12.01 -1.93
CA VAL A 139 -3.74 13.22 -1.61
C VAL A 139 -4.09 13.85 -0.25
N PRO A 140 -5.37 14.07 0.12
CA PRO A 140 -5.69 14.67 1.41
C PRO A 140 -5.28 13.82 2.61
N HIS A 141 -5.23 12.50 2.48
CA HIS A 141 -4.76 11.62 3.54
C HIS A 141 -3.27 11.83 3.85
N HIS A 142 -2.46 12.15 2.83
CA HIS A 142 -1.07 12.51 3.06
C HIS A 142 -0.91 13.88 3.70
N VAL A 143 -1.75 14.84 3.31
CA VAL A 143 -1.75 16.19 3.90
C VAL A 143 -2.12 16.13 5.37
N ASP A 144 -3.19 15.40 5.71
CA ASP A 144 -3.58 15.15 7.09
C ASP A 144 -4.38 13.84 7.21
N ALA A 145 -3.74 12.84 7.81
CA ALA A 145 -4.32 11.52 8.02
C ALA A 145 -5.54 11.52 8.98
N ARG A 146 -5.79 12.63 9.70
CA ARG A 146 -6.96 12.81 10.58
C ARG A 146 -8.24 13.14 9.81
N ILE A 147 -8.14 13.54 8.54
CA ILE A 147 -9.32 13.83 7.72
C ILE A 147 -10.12 12.54 7.54
N PRO A 148 -11.39 12.48 7.99
CA PRO A 148 -12.15 11.26 7.89
C PRO A 148 -12.48 10.95 6.43
N PHE A 149 -12.57 9.66 6.11
CA PHE A 149 -12.62 9.20 4.73
C PHE A 149 -13.77 9.80 3.89
N HIS A 150 -14.91 10.08 4.52
CA HIS A 150 -16.07 10.66 3.84
C HIS A 150 -15.85 12.14 3.45
N GLN A 151 -14.86 12.83 4.05
CA GLN A 151 -14.49 14.20 3.72
C GLN A 151 -13.33 14.30 2.71
N LEU A 152 -12.63 13.20 2.40
CA LEU A 152 -11.53 13.19 1.42
C LEU A 152 -11.93 13.83 0.08
N PRO A 153 -13.12 13.58 -0.51
CA PRO A 153 -13.52 14.24 -1.75
C PRO A 153 -13.67 15.76 -1.63
N LYS A 154 -14.12 16.27 -0.48
CA LYS A 154 -14.25 17.72 -0.22
C LYS A 154 -12.86 18.34 -0.04
N ALA A 155 -12.00 17.70 0.75
CA ALA A 155 -10.64 18.15 0.96
C ALA A 155 -9.83 18.17 -0.35
N ALA A 156 -9.95 17.13 -1.19
CA ALA A 156 -9.26 17.08 -2.48
C ALA A 156 -9.68 18.21 -3.42
N LYS A 157 -10.96 18.61 -3.43
CA LYS A 157 -11.41 19.78 -4.20
C LYS A 157 -10.79 21.07 -3.70
N ALA A 158 -10.74 21.28 -2.39
CA ALA A 158 -10.12 22.47 -1.79
C ALA A 158 -8.61 22.53 -2.10
N ILE A 159 -7.92 21.39 -1.98
CA ILE A 159 -6.50 21.27 -2.30
C ILE A 159 -6.26 21.53 -3.79
N ALA A 160 -7.07 20.95 -4.69
CA ALA A 160 -6.94 21.19 -6.13
C ALA A 160 -7.23 22.66 -6.52
N ALA A 161 -8.12 23.35 -5.80
CA ALA A 161 -8.37 24.77 -6.03
C ALA A 161 -7.18 25.64 -5.58
N ALA A 162 -6.50 25.27 -4.50
CA ALA A 162 -5.32 25.97 -4.01
C ALA A 162 -4.04 25.63 -4.79
N TYR A 163 -3.94 24.42 -5.34
CA TYR A 163 -2.76 23.89 -6.04
C TYR A 163 -3.15 23.20 -7.37
N PRO A 164 -3.66 23.95 -8.35
CA PRO A 164 -4.23 23.37 -9.58
C PRO A 164 -3.21 22.57 -10.41
N GLU A 165 -1.95 23.02 -10.44
CA GLU A 165 -0.88 22.39 -11.23
C GLU A 165 -0.24 21.17 -10.54
N THR A 166 -0.53 20.95 -9.24
CA THR A 166 0.09 19.90 -8.44
C THR A 166 -0.77 18.64 -8.37
N VAL A 167 -2.08 18.78 -8.26
CA VAL A 167 -2.96 17.64 -7.96
C VAL A 167 -3.23 16.81 -9.21
N ARG A 168 -2.49 15.71 -9.36
CA ARG A 168 -2.69 14.77 -10.47
C ARG A 168 -3.90 13.87 -10.22
N THR A 169 -4.81 13.82 -11.19
CA THR A 169 -5.99 12.95 -11.16
C THR A 169 -6.09 12.14 -12.45
N ILE A 170 -6.10 10.80 -12.35
CA ILE A 170 -6.23 9.90 -13.51
C ILE A 170 -7.40 8.94 -13.31
N ARG A 171 -7.95 8.38 -14.39
CA ARG A 171 -8.93 7.29 -14.29
C ARG A 171 -8.20 5.98 -14.07
N LEU A 172 -8.63 5.18 -13.10
CA LEU A 172 -8.05 3.86 -12.89
C LEU A 172 -8.27 3.01 -14.15
N SER A 173 -7.18 2.46 -14.67
CA SER A 173 -7.17 1.68 -15.90
C SER A 173 -6.19 0.53 -15.78
N VAL A 174 -6.65 -0.68 -16.10
CA VAL A 174 -5.79 -1.87 -16.15
C VAL A 174 -4.68 -1.67 -17.17
N ARG A 175 -4.97 -1.01 -18.31
CA ARG A 175 -3.97 -0.73 -19.34
C ARG A 175 -2.86 0.17 -18.83
N GLU A 176 -3.21 1.25 -18.11
CA GLU A 176 -2.22 2.15 -17.52
C GLU A 176 -1.43 1.47 -16.41
N TYR A 177 -2.07 0.63 -15.60
CA TYR A 177 -1.38 -0.17 -14.59
C TYR A 177 -0.35 -1.13 -15.22
N LEU A 178 -0.72 -1.84 -16.28
CA LEU A 178 0.19 -2.72 -17.01
C LEU A 178 1.30 -1.95 -17.73
N ARG A 179 1.02 -0.74 -18.23
CA ARG A 179 2.04 0.15 -18.80
C ARG A 179 3.03 0.58 -17.72
N ALA A 180 2.56 1.16 -16.62
CA ALA A 180 3.40 1.61 -15.50
C ALA A 180 4.26 0.47 -14.96
N THR A 181 3.68 -0.71 -14.74
CA THR A 181 4.43 -1.89 -14.30
C THR A 181 5.43 -2.41 -15.31
N ARG A 182 5.38 -2.03 -16.60
CA ARG A 182 6.42 -2.35 -17.59
C ARG A 182 7.50 -1.28 -17.69
N SER A 183 7.13 0.00 -17.63
CA SER A 183 8.03 1.14 -17.82
C SER A 183 8.71 1.65 -16.55
N CYS A 184 8.08 1.49 -15.39
CA CYS A 184 8.58 2.02 -14.11
C CYS A 184 9.37 0.96 -13.36
N LYS A 185 10.61 0.70 -13.82
CA LYS A 185 11.48 -0.35 -13.26
C LYS A 185 12.73 0.17 -12.58
N LEU A 186 13.28 1.24 -13.12
CA LEU A 186 14.45 1.95 -12.66
C LEU A 186 14.10 3.44 -12.65
N TYR A 187 14.81 4.22 -11.85
CA TYR A 187 14.56 5.64 -11.77
C TYR A 187 15.86 6.41 -12.02
N ASP A 188 15.80 7.32 -12.99
CA ASP A 188 16.86 8.27 -13.28
C ASP A 188 16.52 9.57 -12.54
N PHE A 189 17.26 9.85 -11.47
CA PHE A 189 17.01 11.02 -10.62
C PHE A 189 17.51 12.32 -11.27
N GLU A 190 18.49 12.26 -12.17
CA GLU A 190 19.00 13.43 -12.88
C GLU A 190 18.02 13.86 -13.97
N ALA A 191 17.54 12.92 -14.79
CA ALA A 191 16.52 13.17 -15.80
C ALA A 191 15.09 13.23 -15.23
N GLY A 192 14.89 12.87 -13.96
CA GLY A 192 13.59 12.89 -13.28
C GLY A 192 12.55 11.96 -13.90
N ARG A 193 12.95 10.79 -14.42
CA ARG A 193 12.05 9.89 -15.16
C ARG A 193 12.25 8.42 -14.83
N TRP A 194 11.17 7.67 -15.06
CA TRP A 194 11.17 6.21 -14.99
C TRP A 194 11.78 5.58 -16.24
N LEU A 195 12.49 4.47 -16.03
CA LEU A 195 13.12 3.69 -17.09
C LEU A 195 12.77 2.19 -16.98
N PRO A 196 12.59 1.50 -18.13
CA PRO A 196 12.45 0.05 -18.15
C PRO A 196 13.81 -0.63 -17.90
N TYR A 197 13.80 -1.94 -17.58
CA TYR A 197 15.05 -2.69 -17.38
C TYR A 197 15.96 -2.77 -18.62
N SER A 198 15.42 -2.58 -19.83
CA SER A 198 16.22 -2.56 -21.06
C SER A 198 17.17 -1.37 -21.11
N ALA A 199 16.85 -0.26 -20.44
CA ALA A 199 17.67 0.94 -20.40
C ALA A 199 18.95 0.77 -19.57
N ALA A 200 19.03 -0.23 -18.69
CA ALA A 200 20.23 -0.50 -17.88
C ALA A 200 21.31 -1.33 -18.60
N ARG A 201 21.06 -1.74 -19.84
CA ARG A 201 22.02 -2.50 -20.67
C ARG A 201 22.71 -1.65 -21.73
N ALA A 202 22.33 -0.37 -21.82
CA ALA A 202 22.99 0.64 -22.64
C ALA A 202 23.96 1.43 -21.75
#